data_AF-A0A095TV48-F1
#
_entry.id   AF-A0A095TV48-F1
#
_cell.length_a   1.000
_cell.length_b   1.000
_cell.length_c   1.000
_cell.angle_alpha   90.00
_cell.angle_beta   90.00
_cell.angle_gamma   90.00
#
_symmetry.space_group_name_H-M   'P 1'
#
loop_
_entity.id
_entity.type
_entity.pdbx_description
1 polymer ?
#
loop_
_entity_poly.entity_id
_entity_poly.type
_entity_poly.pdbx_seq_one_letter_code
_entity_poly.pdbx_strand_id
1 'polypeptide(L)'
;MTLTLDSAFTLRTGDILLFSGRGFTSEVIRVFTRSPWSHIGMVVFLPESREPLVLESTTLGESVDVRLGKPVAGVSLVSLSTKLKDYPGSVVLRRRHGPDLSDSQEKLLQRLLRRLMHRPYKNYLLCNAIDVLTAYQRKPDQRGWFCSELVAELYRRLGWLPRDTRSSTLVPGHFGSRHMRLLNGKLGQAQWLKRGKGCEQLKASAGFCDSNPATPRQIFRNERLLPLQSHGNE
;
A
#
# COMPACT_ATOMS: atom_id res chain seq x y z
N MET A 1 -2.03 -24.78 4.54
CA MET A 1 -1.69 -25.52 3.31
C MET A 1 -1.13 -24.53 2.30
N THR A 2 0.15 -24.65 1.99
CA THR A 2 0.94 -23.71 1.18
C THR A 2 1.15 -24.30 -0.20
N LEU A 3 0.59 -23.69 -1.25
CA LEU A 3 0.95 -24.05 -2.61
C LEU A 3 2.31 -23.45 -2.95
N THR A 4 3.22 -24.31 -3.40
CA THR A 4 4.56 -23.96 -3.87
C THR A 4 4.50 -23.48 -5.30
N LEU A 5 4.52 -22.17 -5.50
CA LEU A 5 5.08 -21.59 -6.73
C LEU A 5 6.58 -21.96 -6.72
N ASP A 6 6.94 -23.03 -7.44
CA ASP A 6 8.30 -23.59 -7.56
C ASP A 6 9.18 -23.44 -6.32
N SER A 7 8.99 -24.28 -5.30
CA SER A 7 9.90 -24.57 -4.15
C SER A 7 10.65 -23.43 -3.43
N ALA A 8 10.47 -22.15 -3.77
CA ALA A 8 11.36 -21.06 -3.37
C ALA A 8 10.67 -20.06 -2.43
N PHE A 9 9.35 -19.89 -2.52
CA PHE A 9 8.64 -18.90 -1.70
C PHE A 9 7.28 -19.41 -1.21
N THR A 10 7.19 -19.67 0.10
CA THR A 10 5.92 -19.90 0.80
C THR A 10 5.17 -18.58 0.95
N LEU A 11 4.09 -18.40 0.19
CA LEU A 11 3.20 -17.23 0.30
C LEU A 11 2.28 -17.34 1.49
N ARG A 12 1.89 -16.19 2.05
CA ARG A 12 0.86 -16.09 3.10
C ARG A 12 -0.03 -14.89 2.94
N THR A 13 -1.18 -14.94 3.62
CA THR A 13 -2.09 -13.79 3.70
C THR A 13 -1.36 -12.57 4.28
N GLY A 14 -1.51 -11.46 3.58
CA GLY A 14 -0.85 -10.21 3.92
C GLY A 14 0.47 -10.00 3.20
N ASP A 15 1.04 -10.97 2.47
CA ASP A 15 2.14 -10.66 1.55
C ASP A 15 1.67 -9.65 0.49
N ILE A 16 2.56 -8.76 0.05
CA ILE A 16 2.20 -7.73 -0.94
C ILE A 16 2.87 -8.00 -2.28
N LEU A 17 2.16 -7.62 -3.33
CA LEU A 17 2.64 -7.63 -4.70
C LEU A 17 2.71 -6.19 -5.18
N LEU A 18 3.89 -5.80 -5.66
CA LEU A 18 4.15 -4.51 -6.27
C LEU A 18 4.31 -4.71 -7.77
N PHE A 19 3.58 -3.89 -8.53
CA PHE A 19 3.50 -4.00 -9.97
C PHE A 19 4.15 -2.77 -10.61
N SER A 20 4.93 -3.01 -11.67
CA SER A 20 5.59 -1.98 -12.46
C SER A 20 5.39 -2.28 -13.95
N GLY A 21 4.54 -1.49 -14.63
CA GLY A 21 4.20 -1.65 -16.05
C GLY A 21 4.10 -0.32 -16.79
N ARG A 22 3.80 -0.35 -18.10
CA ARG A 22 3.69 0.83 -18.99
C ARG A 22 2.24 1.16 -19.42
N GLY A 23 1.25 0.93 -18.55
CA GLY A 23 -0.14 1.35 -18.80
C GLY A 23 -0.37 2.83 -18.47
N PHE A 24 -1.35 3.49 -19.10
CA PHE A 24 -1.58 4.95 -19.02
C PHE A 24 -1.79 5.54 -17.61
N THR A 25 -2.19 4.76 -16.61
CA THR A 25 -2.27 5.19 -15.20
C THR A 25 -0.94 5.05 -14.44
N SER A 26 0.04 4.37 -15.01
CA SER A 26 1.34 4.05 -14.41
C SER A 26 2.26 5.26 -14.27
N GLU A 27 2.29 6.13 -15.28
CA GLU A 27 3.30 7.19 -15.33
C GLU A 27 3.03 8.30 -14.32
N VAL A 28 1.77 8.74 -14.21
CA VAL A 28 1.39 9.80 -13.26
C VAL A 28 1.53 9.32 -11.81
N ILE A 29 1.16 8.07 -11.51
CA ILE A 29 1.34 7.51 -10.17
C ILE A 29 2.84 7.33 -9.88
N ARG A 30 3.65 6.82 -10.81
CA ARG A 30 5.10 6.63 -10.58
C ARG A 30 5.83 7.96 -10.34
N VAL A 31 5.52 8.98 -11.14
CA VAL A 31 6.08 10.33 -11.00
C VAL A 31 5.65 10.96 -9.68
N PHE A 32 4.34 10.89 -9.35
CA PHE A 32 3.82 11.49 -8.12
C PHE A 32 4.31 10.78 -6.85
N THR A 33 4.51 9.47 -6.93
CA THR A 33 4.95 8.64 -5.79
C THR A 33 6.47 8.47 -5.73
N ARG A 34 7.21 9.07 -6.67
CA ARG A 34 8.67 8.96 -6.83
C ARG A 34 9.17 7.52 -6.70
N SER A 35 8.45 6.59 -7.31
CA SER A 35 8.66 5.16 -7.13
C SER A 35 8.45 4.41 -8.44
N PRO A 36 9.16 3.29 -8.66
CA PRO A 36 8.95 2.45 -9.85
C PRO A 36 7.60 1.71 -9.82
N TRP A 37 6.95 1.64 -8.66
CA TRP A 37 5.70 0.91 -8.46
C TRP A 37 4.48 1.73 -8.84
N SER A 38 3.68 1.21 -9.77
CA SER A 38 2.43 1.84 -10.24
C SER A 38 1.18 1.28 -9.55
N HIS A 39 1.25 0.06 -9.03
CA HIS A 39 0.11 -0.62 -8.42
C HIS A 39 0.56 -1.57 -7.32
N ILE A 40 -0.35 -1.89 -6.40
CA ILE A 40 -0.15 -2.81 -5.29
C ILE A 40 -1.38 -3.69 -5.10
N GLY A 41 -1.14 -4.97 -4.81
CA GLY A 41 -2.14 -5.92 -4.36
C GLY A 41 -1.67 -6.64 -3.10
N MET A 42 -2.61 -7.24 -2.36
CA MET A 42 -2.33 -8.06 -1.18
C MET A 42 -2.73 -9.50 -1.46
N VAL A 43 -1.83 -10.44 -1.19
CA VAL A 43 -2.12 -11.87 -1.24
C VAL A 43 -3.09 -12.23 -0.12
N VAL A 44 -4.13 -12.97 -0.46
CA VAL A 44 -5.10 -13.52 0.50
C VAL A 44 -5.37 -14.99 0.21
N PHE A 45 -5.34 -15.79 1.27
CA PHE A 45 -5.82 -17.16 1.27
C PHE A 45 -7.21 -17.17 1.90
N LEU A 46 -8.18 -17.71 1.16
CA LEU A 46 -9.56 -17.84 1.61
C LEU A 46 -9.90 -19.32 1.73
N PRO A 47 -10.65 -19.75 2.77
CA PRO A 47 -11.06 -21.14 2.93
C PRO A 47 -11.79 -21.70 1.70
N GLU A 48 -12.55 -20.85 1.01
CA GLU A 48 -13.28 -21.21 -0.20
C GLU A 48 -12.42 -21.31 -1.48
N SER A 49 -11.16 -20.87 -1.44
CA SER A 49 -10.28 -20.84 -2.62
C SER A 49 -9.15 -21.87 -2.52
N ARG A 50 -8.95 -22.65 -3.58
CA ARG A 50 -7.85 -23.61 -3.67
C ARG A 50 -6.50 -22.96 -3.96
N GLU A 51 -6.52 -21.79 -4.59
CA GLU A 51 -5.32 -21.05 -4.98
C GLU A 51 -5.22 -19.70 -4.25
N PRO A 52 -3.99 -19.16 -4.06
CA PRO A 52 -3.82 -17.80 -3.55
C PRO A 52 -4.48 -16.78 -4.47
N LEU A 53 -5.18 -15.82 -3.86
CA LEU A 53 -5.82 -14.72 -4.56
C LEU A 53 -5.06 -13.43 -4.29
N VAL A 54 -5.26 -12.45 -5.18
CA VAL A 54 -4.80 -11.08 -5.02
C VAL A 54 -6.02 -10.21 -4.79
N LEU A 55 -6.06 -9.56 -3.63
CA LEU A 55 -6.97 -8.47 -3.38
C LEU A 55 -6.35 -7.18 -3.92
N GLU A 56 -7.06 -6.51 -4.80
CA GLU A 56 -6.61 -5.25 -5.40
C GLU A 56 -7.76 -4.27 -5.64
N SER A 57 -7.41 -3.04 -5.99
CA SER A 57 -8.36 -2.06 -6.51
C SER A 57 -7.79 -1.40 -7.77
N THR A 58 -8.48 -1.51 -8.90
CA THR A 58 -7.99 -1.01 -10.19
C THR A 58 -9.03 -0.12 -10.90
N THR A 59 -8.56 0.80 -11.75
CA THR A 59 -9.43 1.67 -12.57
C THR A 59 -10.15 0.91 -13.65
N LEU A 60 -9.41 0.06 -14.36
CA LEU A 60 -9.88 -0.81 -15.42
C LEU A 60 -9.81 -2.22 -14.86
N GLY A 61 -10.94 -2.92 -14.85
CA GLY A 61 -10.95 -4.34 -14.51
C GLY A 61 -10.21 -5.10 -15.62
N GLU A 62 -8.89 -5.22 -15.52
CA GLU A 62 -8.07 -5.96 -16.48
C GLU A 62 -8.09 -7.46 -16.18
N SER A 63 -8.37 -7.82 -14.92
CA SER A 63 -8.37 -9.19 -14.43
C SER A 63 -9.77 -9.60 -13.99
N VAL A 64 -10.12 -10.86 -14.24
CA VAL A 64 -11.43 -11.43 -13.91
C VAL A 64 -11.56 -11.57 -12.39
N ASP A 65 -12.63 -11.00 -11.83
CA ASP A 65 -12.97 -11.23 -10.43
C ASP A 65 -13.44 -12.67 -10.23
N VAL A 66 -12.85 -13.39 -9.28
CA VAL A 66 -13.12 -14.82 -9.06
C VAL A 66 -14.52 -15.11 -8.52
N ARG A 67 -15.22 -14.11 -7.97
CA ARG A 67 -16.59 -14.26 -7.45
C ARG A 67 -17.64 -13.91 -8.50
N LEU A 68 -17.38 -12.90 -9.32
CA LEU A 68 -18.32 -12.45 -10.35
C LEU A 68 -18.07 -13.05 -11.74
N GLY A 69 -16.93 -13.71 -11.97
CA GLY A 69 -16.59 -14.31 -13.26
C GLY A 69 -16.40 -13.30 -14.39
N LYS A 70 -16.30 -12.00 -14.07
CA LYS A 70 -16.07 -10.92 -15.03
C LYS A 70 -15.14 -9.87 -14.44
N PRO A 71 -14.48 -9.04 -15.26
CA PRO A 71 -13.66 -7.96 -14.74
C PRO A 71 -14.49 -6.87 -14.05
N VAL A 72 -13.94 -6.30 -12.98
CA VAL A 72 -14.59 -5.29 -12.15
C VAL A 72 -13.67 -4.07 -11.99
N ALA A 73 -14.21 -2.87 -12.20
CA ALA A 73 -13.53 -1.64 -11.83
C ALA A 73 -13.73 -1.37 -10.33
N GLY A 74 -12.65 -1.13 -9.60
CA GLY A 74 -12.66 -1.02 -8.14
C GLY A 74 -12.10 -2.26 -7.46
N VAL A 75 -12.60 -2.55 -6.25
CA VAL A 75 -12.08 -3.62 -5.39
C VAL A 75 -12.50 -5.00 -5.93
N SER A 76 -11.53 -5.86 -6.20
CA SER A 76 -11.74 -7.20 -6.74
C SER A 76 -10.80 -8.23 -6.11
N LEU A 77 -11.16 -9.51 -6.25
CA LEU A 77 -10.33 -10.66 -5.91
C LEU A 77 -10.00 -11.40 -7.20
N VAL A 78 -8.72 -11.54 -7.50
CA VAL A 78 -8.26 -12.14 -8.75
C VAL A 78 -7.32 -13.30 -8.47
N SER A 79 -7.28 -14.30 -9.33
CA SER A 79 -6.33 -15.40 -9.21
C SER A 79 -4.89 -14.87 -9.32
N LEU A 80 -4.02 -15.27 -8.39
CA LEU A 80 -2.61 -14.88 -8.44
C LEU A 80 -1.93 -15.43 -9.71
N SER A 81 -2.21 -16.68 -10.07
CA SER A 81 -1.59 -17.35 -11.21
C SER A 81 -1.94 -16.63 -12.52
N THR A 82 -3.23 -16.36 -12.73
CA THR A 82 -3.74 -15.59 -13.87
C THR A 82 -3.18 -14.17 -13.89
N LYS A 83 -3.18 -13.47 -12.74
CA LYS A 83 -2.63 -12.10 -12.65
C LYS A 83 -1.17 -12.05 -13.05
N LEU A 84 -0.35 -12.98 -12.55
CA LEU A 84 1.07 -13.06 -12.91
C LEU A 84 1.25 -13.39 -14.40
N LYS A 85 0.45 -14.30 -14.95
CA LYS A 85 0.50 -14.65 -16.37
C LYS A 85 0.20 -13.45 -17.27
N ASP A 86 -0.90 -12.75 -17.00
CA ASP A 86 -1.46 -11.75 -17.91
C ASP A 86 -0.82 -10.36 -17.75
N TYR A 87 -0.28 -10.04 -16.57
CA TYR A 87 0.28 -8.70 -16.33
C TYR A 87 1.51 -8.45 -17.22
N PRO A 88 1.51 -7.46 -18.14
CA PRO A 88 2.59 -7.28 -19.11
C PRO A 88 3.89 -6.69 -18.51
N GLY A 89 3.82 -6.20 -17.26
CA GLY A 89 4.93 -5.58 -16.56
C GLY A 89 5.69 -6.54 -15.65
N SER A 90 6.47 -5.94 -14.75
CA SER A 90 7.18 -6.67 -13.71
C SER A 90 6.39 -6.72 -12.42
N VAL A 91 6.54 -7.82 -11.67
CA VAL A 91 5.89 -8.05 -10.39
C VAL A 91 6.91 -8.44 -9.35
N VAL A 92 6.87 -7.76 -8.21
CA VAL A 92 7.73 -8.00 -7.05
C VAL A 92 6.87 -8.40 -5.86
N LEU A 93 7.26 -9.47 -5.19
CA LEU A 93 6.76 -9.88 -3.90
C LEU A 93 7.53 -9.16 -2.78
N ARG A 94 6.81 -8.68 -1.77
CA ARG A 94 7.39 -8.42 -0.45
C ARG A 94 6.64 -9.21 0.59
N ARG A 95 7.37 -10.14 1.22
CA ARG A 95 6.79 -11.02 2.24
C ARG A 95 6.52 -10.25 3.51
N ARG A 96 5.33 -10.41 4.08
CA ARG A 96 5.05 -9.98 5.45
C ARG A 96 5.78 -10.93 6.37
N HIS A 97 6.55 -10.41 7.32
CA HIS A 97 7.13 -11.17 8.43
C HIS A 97 6.47 -10.74 9.72
N GLY A 98 6.35 -11.66 10.67
CA GLY A 98 5.62 -11.46 11.92
C GLY A 98 4.78 -12.70 12.24
N PRO A 99 3.94 -12.64 13.29
CA PRO A 99 3.05 -13.73 13.64
C PRO A 99 2.04 -13.97 12.52
N ASP A 100 1.54 -15.20 12.43
CA ASP A 100 0.41 -15.52 11.56
C ASP A 100 -0.88 -14.84 12.06
N LEU A 101 -1.92 -14.85 11.23
CA LEU A 101 -3.19 -14.26 11.63
C LEU A 101 -3.79 -15.12 12.74
N SER A 102 -4.21 -14.49 13.83
CA SER A 102 -5.10 -15.14 14.80
C SER A 102 -6.48 -15.36 14.19
N ASP A 103 -7.25 -16.32 14.73
CA ASP A 103 -8.64 -16.57 14.32
C ASP A 103 -9.50 -15.29 14.31
N SER A 104 -9.25 -14.38 15.25
CA SER A 104 -9.94 -13.10 15.32
C SER A 104 -9.62 -12.18 14.14
N GLN A 105 -8.35 -12.14 13.71
CA GLN A 105 -7.88 -11.40 12.54
C GLN A 105 -8.37 -12.05 11.25
N GLU A 106 -8.43 -13.37 11.16
CA GLU A 106 -9.00 -14.07 10.01
C GLU A 106 -10.49 -13.77 9.83
N LYS A 107 -11.28 -13.87 10.91
CA LYS A 107 -12.71 -13.50 10.90
C LYS A 107 -12.90 -12.02 10.54
N LEU A 108 -12.01 -11.14 11.02
CA LEU A 108 -12.02 -9.73 10.67
C LEU A 108 -11.72 -9.53 9.18
N LEU A 109 -10.69 -10.18 8.64
CA LEU A 109 -10.34 -10.11 7.22
C LEU A 109 -11.53 -10.52 6.35
N GLN A 110 -12.18 -11.66 6.64
CA GLN A 110 -13.35 -12.10 5.89
C GLN A 110 -14.48 -11.06 5.93
N ARG A 111 -14.73 -10.45 7.09
CA ARG A 111 -15.74 -9.38 7.24
C ARG A 111 -15.38 -8.14 6.42
N LEU A 112 -14.10 -7.75 6.42
CA LEU A 112 -13.62 -6.61 5.65
C LEU A 112 -13.73 -6.88 4.15
N LEU A 113 -13.32 -8.06 3.69
CA LEU A 113 -13.50 -8.47 2.29
C LEU A 113 -14.97 -8.37 1.89
N ARG A 114 -15.89 -9.00 2.62
CA ARG A 114 -17.34 -8.91 2.33
C ARG A 114 -17.86 -7.47 2.22
N ARG A 115 -17.33 -6.53 3.01
CA ARG A 115 -17.75 -5.13 3.01
C ARG A 115 -17.11 -4.29 1.88
N LEU A 116 -15.89 -4.64 1.49
CA LEU A 116 -15.07 -3.85 0.57
C LEU A 116 -15.16 -4.31 -0.88
N MET A 117 -15.50 -5.58 -1.12
CA MET A 117 -15.65 -6.12 -2.47
C MET A 117 -16.58 -5.25 -3.34
N HIS A 118 -16.16 -5.02 -4.58
CA HIS A 118 -16.85 -4.25 -5.62
C HIS A 118 -17.11 -2.78 -5.27
N ARG A 119 -16.47 -2.24 -4.22
CA ARG A 119 -16.44 -0.78 -4.01
C ARG A 119 -15.68 -0.14 -5.18
N PRO A 120 -16.15 0.99 -5.70
CA PRO A 120 -15.55 1.62 -6.87
C PRO A 120 -14.12 2.06 -6.61
N TYR A 121 -13.35 2.22 -7.69
CA TYR A 121 -12.03 2.81 -7.61
C TYR A 121 -12.12 4.30 -7.31
N LYS A 122 -11.23 4.80 -6.46
CA LYS A 122 -11.11 6.22 -6.12
C LYS A 122 -9.96 6.87 -6.88
N ASN A 123 -10.24 7.96 -7.60
CA ASN A 123 -9.19 8.70 -8.30
C ASN A 123 -8.25 9.38 -7.30
N TYR A 124 -7.10 8.75 -7.08
CA TYR A 124 -6.10 9.18 -6.11
C TYR A 124 -5.66 10.63 -6.31
N LEU A 125 -5.43 11.08 -7.55
CA LEU A 125 -4.91 12.43 -7.82
C LEU A 125 -5.90 13.50 -7.40
N LEU A 126 -7.17 13.33 -7.78
CA LEU A 126 -8.24 14.26 -7.40
C LEU A 126 -8.42 14.29 -5.87
N CYS A 127 -8.51 13.12 -5.25
CA CYS A 127 -8.70 13.05 -3.81
C CYS A 127 -7.51 13.59 -3.02
N ASN A 128 -6.28 13.29 -3.46
CA ASN A 128 -5.08 13.80 -2.81
C ASN A 128 -4.93 15.32 -3.02
N ALA A 129 -5.28 15.86 -4.19
CA ALA A 129 -5.28 17.30 -4.41
C ALA A 129 -6.26 18.02 -3.48
N ILE A 130 -7.47 17.48 -3.30
CA ILE A 130 -8.47 18.00 -2.35
C ILE A 130 -7.96 17.88 -0.90
N ASP A 131 -7.34 16.75 -0.54
CA ASP A 131 -6.76 16.54 0.78
C ASP A 131 -5.63 17.56 1.05
N VAL A 132 -4.72 17.79 0.11
CA VAL A 132 -3.65 18.80 0.22
C VAL A 132 -4.23 20.21 0.35
N LEU A 133 -5.20 20.56 -0.51
CA LEU A 133 -5.87 21.87 -0.47
C LEU A 133 -6.56 22.12 0.88
N THR A 134 -7.05 21.06 1.52
CA THR A 134 -7.73 21.14 2.82
C THR A 134 -6.81 20.85 3.99
N ALA A 135 -5.48 20.88 3.78
CA ALA A 135 -4.47 20.57 4.78
C ALA A 135 -4.75 19.25 5.53
N TYR A 136 -5.28 18.26 4.81
CA TYR A 136 -5.65 16.95 5.33
C TYR A 136 -6.70 17.02 6.46
N GLN A 137 -7.50 18.07 6.56
CA GLN A 137 -8.53 18.19 7.60
C GLN A 137 -9.83 17.45 7.27
N ARG A 138 -10.08 17.12 5.99
CA ARG A 138 -11.27 16.38 5.59
C ARG A 138 -11.17 14.90 5.96
N LYS A 139 -12.32 14.33 6.31
CA LYS A 139 -12.46 12.87 6.45
C LYS A 139 -12.17 12.21 5.10
N PRO A 140 -11.39 11.11 5.07
CA PRO A 140 -11.10 10.40 3.83
C PRO A 140 -12.40 9.97 3.14
N ASP A 141 -12.48 10.15 1.83
CA ASP A 141 -13.59 9.59 1.06
C ASP A 141 -13.52 8.06 1.09
N GLN A 142 -14.56 7.44 1.64
CA GLN A 142 -14.72 6.00 1.80
C GLN A 142 -15.67 5.38 0.74
N ARG A 143 -16.15 6.19 -0.22
CA ARG A 143 -17.02 5.69 -1.29
C ARG A 143 -16.29 4.77 -2.24
N GLY A 144 -14.99 5.01 -2.45
CA GLY A 144 -14.10 4.17 -3.24
C GLY A 144 -12.72 4.03 -2.64
N TRP A 145 -11.89 3.19 -3.25
CA TRP A 145 -10.56 2.86 -2.75
C TRP A 145 -9.48 3.04 -3.82
N PHE A 146 -8.35 3.62 -3.41
CA PHE A 146 -7.11 3.53 -4.18
C PHE A 146 -6.37 2.24 -3.82
N CYS A 147 -5.55 1.69 -4.73
CA CYS A 147 -4.91 0.39 -4.54
C CYS A 147 -4.10 0.29 -3.24
N SER A 148 -3.24 1.27 -2.95
CA SER A 148 -2.44 1.27 -1.73
C SER A 148 -3.23 1.70 -0.49
N GLU A 149 -4.25 2.54 -0.65
CA GLU A 149 -5.16 2.92 0.44
C GLU A 149 -5.94 1.70 0.95
N LEU A 150 -6.38 0.82 0.04
CA LEU A 150 -7.04 -0.44 0.38
C LEU A 150 -6.12 -1.34 1.22
N VAL A 151 -4.89 -1.55 0.76
CA VAL A 151 -3.90 -2.38 1.46
C VAL A 151 -3.55 -1.78 2.82
N ALA A 152 -3.32 -0.46 2.87
CA ALA A 152 -3.05 0.27 4.09
C ALA A 152 -4.19 0.13 5.12
N GLU A 153 -5.44 0.24 4.68
CA GLU A 153 -6.60 0.10 5.57
C GLU A 153 -6.71 -1.31 6.14
N LEU A 154 -6.49 -2.34 5.33
CA LEU A 154 -6.49 -3.72 5.79
C LEU A 154 -5.38 -3.96 6.80
N TYR A 155 -4.17 -3.51 6.49
CA TYR A 155 -3.03 -3.58 7.40
C TYR A 155 -3.30 -2.87 8.73
N ARG A 156 -3.90 -1.67 8.69
CA ARG A 156 -4.29 -0.89 9.86
C ARG A 156 -5.31 -1.63 10.72
N ARG A 157 -6.36 -2.19 10.09
CA ARG A 157 -7.42 -2.91 10.81
C ARG A 157 -6.97 -4.26 11.37
N LEU A 158 -6.05 -4.92 10.68
CA LEU A 158 -5.43 -6.17 11.14
C LEU A 158 -4.33 -5.94 12.19
N GLY A 159 -4.01 -4.69 12.52
CA GLY A 159 -3.03 -4.34 13.54
C GLY A 159 -1.57 -4.42 13.10
N TRP A 160 -1.31 -4.40 11.79
CA TRP A 160 0.04 -4.34 11.24
C TRP A 160 0.53 -2.91 11.04
N LEU A 161 -0.37 -1.93 10.95
CA LEU A 161 -0.06 -0.49 10.98
C LEU A 161 -0.70 0.19 12.20
N PRO A 162 -0.13 1.31 12.69
CA PRO A 162 -0.73 2.15 13.74
C PRO A 162 -2.18 2.54 13.42
N ARG A 163 -3.08 2.52 14.41
CA ARG A 163 -4.51 2.77 14.20
C ARG A 163 -4.83 4.19 13.71
N ASP A 164 -3.97 5.14 14.06
CA ASP A 164 -3.96 6.54 13.66
C ASP A 164 -3.35 6.78 12.27
N THR A 165 -2.78 5.74 11.63
CA THR A 165 -2.28 5.83 10.25
C THR A 165 -3.40 6.26 9.31
N ARG A 166 -3.17 7.35 8.57
CA ARG A 166 -4.06 7.78 7.50
C ARG A 166 -3.80 6.97 6.24
N SER A 167 -4.62 5.95 5.98
CA SER A 167 -4.48 5.05 4.83
C SER A 167 -4.36 5.79 3.48
N SER A 168 -5.04 6.93 3.32
CA SER A 168 -5.05 7.71 2.06
C SER A 168 -3.72 8.38 1.72
N THR A 169 -2.79 8.52 2.67
CA THR A 169 -1.46 9.11 2.41
C THR A 169 -0.44 8.06 1.98
N LEU A 170 -0.75 6.76 2.14
CA LEU A 170 0.16 5.69 1.77
C LEU A 170 0.00 5.33 0.29
N VAL A 171 1.07 5.56 -0.46
CA VAL A 171 1.22 5.18 -1.86
C VAL A 171 2.03 3.88 -2.05
N PRO A 172 1.98 3.20 -3.23
CA PRO A 172 2.73 1.96 -3.47
C PRO A 172 4.23 2.07 -3.17
N GLY A 173 4.82 3.25 -3.43
CA GLY A 173 6.22 3.56 -3.12
C GLY A 173 6.61 3.31 -1.66
N HIS A 174 5.74 3.65 -0.70
CA HIS A 174 6.03 3.39 0.72
C HIS A 174 6.17 1.90 0.99
N PHE A 175 5.29 1.07 0.43
CA PHE A 175 5.31 -0.39 0.64
C PHE A 175 6.53 -1.06 -0.02
N GLY A 176 7.02 -0.50 -1.13
CA GLY A 176 8.27 -0.91 -1.77
C GLY A 176 9.53 -0.46 -1.04
N SER A 177 9.45 0.58 -0.21
CA SER A 177 10.59 1.11 0.55
C SER A 177 11.04 0.15 1.65
N ARG A 178 12.36 0.04 1.85
CA ARG A 178 12.97 -0.65 3.01
C ARG A 178 12.62 -0.02 4.37
N HIS A 179 12.09 1.21 4.35
CA HIS A 179 11.76 1.98 5.54
C HIS A 179 10.33 1.73 6.03
N MET A 180 9.49 1.01 5.28
CA MET A 180 8.16 0.61 5.78
C MET A 180 8.31 -0.29 7.01
N ARG A 181 7.69 0.10 8.12
CA ARG A 181 7.66 -0.63 9.39
C ARG A 181 6.24 -1.11 9.67
N LEU A 182 6.14 -2.32 10.23
CA LEU A 182 4.89 -2.87 10.74
C LEU A 182 5.00 -2.98 12.27
N LEU A 183 3.88 -2.87 12.99
CA LEU A 183 3.88 -2.86 14.46
C LEU A 183 4.44 -4.16 15.07
N ASN A 184 4.16 -5.31 14.46
CA ASN A 184 4.56 -6.62 14.94
C ASN A 184 5.24 -7.43 13.82
N GLY A 185 6.12 -6.78 13.06
CA GLY A 185 6.68 -7.40 11.88
C GLY A 185 7.45 -6.47 10.96
N LYS A 186 7.71 -6.95 9.75
CA LYS A 186 8.33 -6.16 8.67
C LYS A 186 7.93 -6.69 7.31
N LEU A 187 8.08 -5.85 6.29
CA LEU A 187 8.10 -6.32 4.91
C LEU A 187 9.51 -6.76 4.54
N GLY A 188 9.63 -7.94 3.96
CA GLY A 188 10.87 -8.54 3.52
C GLY A 188 11.50 -7.80 2.35
N GLN A 189 12.67 -8.28 1.91
CA GLN A 189 13.29 -7.76 0.69
C GLN A 189 12.39 -7.99 -0.53
N ALA A 190 12.55 -7.12 -1.53
CA ALA A 190 11.85 -7.23 -2.81
C ALA A 190 12.33 -8.49 -3.56
N GLN A 191 11.41 -9.40 -3.87
CA GLN A 191 11.67 -10.64 -4.60
C GLN A 191 10.94 -10.60 -5.93
N TRP A 192 11.64 -10.78 -7.05
CA TRP A 192 11.01 -10.73 -8.37
C TRP A 192 10.22 -12.01 -8.62
N LEU A 193 8.92 -11.88 -8.87
CA LEU A 193 8.07 -12.96 -9.35
C LEU A 193 7.96 -12.96 -10.87
N LYS A 194 7.98 -11.77 -11.48
CA LYS A 194 7.96 -11.60 -12.93
C LYS A 194 8.81 -10.40 -13.33
N ARG A 195 9.62 -10.54 -14.37
CA ARG A 195 10.35 -9.45 -15.00
C ARG A 195 9.75 -9.19 -16.38
N GLY A 196 9.19 -8.01 -16.59
CA GLY A 196 8.71 -7.58 -17.90
C GLY A 196 9.85 -7.22 -18.84
N LYS A 197 9.62 -7.27 -20.16
CA LYS A 197 10.60 -6.85 -21.17
C LYS A 197 10.93 -5.35 -20.99
N GLY A 198 12.23 -5.01 -20.95
CA GLY A 198 12.72 -3.63 -20.75
C GLY A 198 13.09 -3.25 -19.31
N CYS A 199 13.19 -4.21 -18.39
CA CYS A 199 13.53 -4.00 -16.97
C CYS A 199 15.06 -4.08 -16.68
N GLU A 200 15.90 -4.41 -17.66
CA GLU A 200 17.35 -4.59 -17.49
C GLU A 200 18.06 -3.30 -17.00
N GLN A 201 17.53 -2.13 -17.33
CA GLN A 201 18.11 -0.82 -16.95
C GLN A 201 17.82 -0.37 -15.50
N LEU A 202 16.97 -1.08 -14.74
CA LEU A 202 16.73 -0.75 -13.33
C LEU A 202 17.87 -1.17 -12.39
N LYS A 203 18.93 -1.83 -12.91
CA LYS A 203 20.17 -2.07 -12.16
C LYS A 203 21.02 -0.82 -11.94
N ALA A 204 20.83 0.26 -12.71
CA ALA A 204 21.77 1.39 -12.74
C ALA A 204 21.26 2.69 -12.07
N SER A 205 19.99 2.78 -11.67
CA SER A 205 19.42 4.01 -11.08
C SER A 205 18.81 3.82 -9.69
N ALA A 206 18.88 2.62 -9.11
CA ALA A 206 18.70 2.43 -7.67
C ALA A 206 19.99 2.79 -6.92
N GLY A 207 20.53 3.97 -7.22
CA GLY A 207 21.31 4.71 -6.23
C GLY A 207 20.39 4.92 -5.03
N PHE A 208 20.85 4.48 -3.87
CA PHE A 208 20.19 4.71 -2.60
C PHE A 208 19.89 6.21 -2.49
N CYS A 209 18.62 6.61 -2.61
CA CYS A 209 18.21 7.91 -2.13
C CYS A 209 18.15 7.81 -0.60
N ASP A 210 19.27 8.13 0.05
CA ASP A 210 19.25 8.63 1.41
C ASP A 210 18.33 9.85 1.44
N SER A 211 17.14 9.67 2.01
CA SER A 211 16.32 10.81 2.40
C SER A 211 16.98 11.45 3.62
N ASN A 212 17.67 12.57 3.37
CA ASN A 212 18.13 13.51 4.38
C ASN A 212 16.98 13.84 5.36
N PRO A 213 17.23 13.93 6.68
CA PRO A 213 16.20 14.29 7.64
C PRO A 213 15.75 15.73 7.39
N ALA A 214 14.44 15.95 7.47
CA ALA A 214 13.82 17.25 7.35
C ALA A 214 14.48 18.27 8.29
N THR A 215 14.83 19.42 7.74
CA THR A 215 15.33 20.61 8.43
C THR A 215 14.37 21.00 9.59
N PRO A 216 14.87 21.37 10.78
CA PRO A 216 14.01 21.79 11.88
C PRO A 216 13.32 23.11 11.52
N ARG A 217 11.99 23.15 11.61
CA ARG A 217 11.24 24.41 11.58
C ARG A 217 11.66 25.26 12.78
N GLN A 218 12.14 26.47 12.49
CA GLN A 218 12.34 27.53 13.47
C GLN A 218 11.07 27.75 14.28
N ILE A 219 11.20 27.61 15.60
CA ILE A 219 10.22 28.05 16.57
C ILE A 219 10.26 29.58 16.58
N PHE A 220 9.20 30.23 16.08
CA PHE A 220 8.96 31.64 16.34
C PHE A 220 8.69 31.81 17.84
N ARG A 221 9.72 32.18 18.61
CA ARG A 221 9.59 32.77 19.94
C ARG A 221 8.98 34.16 19.77
N ASN A 222 7.75 34.34 20.20
CA ASN A 222 7.18 35.66 20.46
C ASN A 222 6.91 35.75 21.97
N GLU A 223 7.97 35.94 22.75
CA GLU A 223 7.85 36.35 24.16
C GLU A 223 8.02 37.86 24.22
N ARG A 224 6.92 38.57 24.45
CA ARG A 224 6.95 39.96 24.88
C ARG A 224 7.55 39.99 26.29
N LEU A 225 8.72 40.59 26.40
CA LEU A 225 9.31 40.99 27.66
C LEU A 225 8.38 41.97 28.39
N LEU A 226 7.95 41.61 29.60
CA LEU A 226 7.53 42.56 30.63
C LEU A 226 8.72 42.72 31.59
N PRO A 227 9.11 43.94 31.98
CA PRO A 227 10.24 44.14 32.87
C PRO A 227 9.90 43.77 34.33
N LEU A 228 10.82 43.03 34.95
CA LEU A 228 10.87 42.81 36.40
C LEU A 228 10.98 44.16 37.14
N GLN A 229 10.10 44.40 38.09
CA GLN A 229 10.39 45.34 39.19
C GLN A 229 10.93 44.54 40.38
N SER A 230 12.17 44.85 40.74
CA SER A 230 12.85 44.36 41.93
C SER A 230 12.38 45.13 43.17
N HIS A 231 11.83 44.41 44.15
CA HIS A 231 11.78 44.89 45.53
C HIS A 231 13.14 44.63 46.20
N GLY A 232 13.66 45.64 46.88
CA GLY A 232 14.80 45.52 47.79
C GLY A 232 15.12 46.83 48.50
N ASN A 233 14.62 46.93 49.74
CA ASN A 233 15.09 47.69 50.92
C ASN A 233 15.73 49.07 50.75
N GLU A 234 15.09 50.09 51.33
CA GLU A 234 15.41 50.67 52.66
C GLU A 234 14.15 51.32 53.26
#